data_AF-A0A2V1K774-F1
#
_entry.id   AF-A0A2V1K774-F1
#
_cell.length_a   1.000
_cell.length_b   1.000
_cell.length_c   1.000
_cell.angle_alpha   90.00
_cell.angle_beta   90.00
_cell.angle_gamma   90.00
#
_symmetry.space_group_name_H-M   'P 1'
#
loop_
_entity.id
_entity.type
_entity.pdbx_description
1 polymer ?
#
loop_
_entity_poly.entity_id
_entity_poly.type
_entity_poly.pdbx_seq_one_letter_code
_entity_poly.pdbx_strand_id
1 'polypeptide(L)'
;MTQETTIEEQQDVTTTDTLDDSVSNADATPEAEVNGVDPENEGTQTDPPEPDSFPREYVEKLRDENAKYRRRAGQSDVLAQRLHTALTAATGRLQDPTDLPYDAAHLDDPEALEQAIDDLLKAKPHLGARRPTGSIGQGQTSTTNMVDLAGILRANA
;
A
#
# COMPACT_ATOMS: atom_id res chain seq x y z
N MET A 1 -30.56 13.96 57.02
CA MET A 1 -29.74 12.76 57.25
C MET A 1 -30.50 11.60 56.63
N THR A 2 -30.33 11.41 55.33
CA THR A 2 -29.38 10.47 54.69
C THR A 2 -29.89 9.04 54.80
N GLN A 3 -30.60 8.61 53.76
CA GLN A 3 -30.88 7.20 53.53
C GLN A 3 -29.59 6.50 53.09
N GLU A 4 -29.38 5.33 53.67
CA GLU A 4 -28.32 4.39 53.40
C GLU A 4 -28.37 3.92 51.93
N THR A 5 -27.21 3.84 51.28
CA THR A 5 -27.06 3.01 50.09
C THR A 5 -25.84 2.14 50.32
N THR A 6 -26.14 0.88 50.58
CA THR A 6 -25.23 -0.25 50.80
C THR A 6 -24.36 -0.49 49.58
N ILE A 7 -23.08 -0.69 49.84
CA ILE A 7 -22.04 -1.15 48.91
C ILE A 7 -22.15 -2.67 48.81
N GLU A 8 -22.33 -3.21 47.61
CA GLU A 8 -22.06 -4.61 47.31
C GLU A 8 -20.78 -4.73 46.48
N GLU A 9 -19.86 -5.44 47.10
CA GLU A 9 -18.60 -5.97 46.65
C GLU A 9 -18.85 -7.26 45.84
N GLN A 10 -18.24 -7.41 44.67
CA GLN A 10 -17.41 -8.59 44.34
C GLN A 10 -16.83 -8.55 42.92
N GLN A 11 -15.58 -9.04 42.89
CA GLN A 11 -14.67 -9.22 41.77
C GLN A 11 -15.03 -10.50 41.01
N ASP A 12 -14.80 -10.56 39.70
CA ASP A 12 -14.14 -11.74 39.12
C ASP A 12 -13.45 -11.43 37.78
N VAL A 13 -12.26 -11.99 37.65
CA VAL A 13 -11.33 -11.94 36.52
C VAL A 13 -11.38 -13.30 35.87
N THR A 14 -11.73 -13.40 34.59
CA THR A 14 -11.15 -14.47 33.76
C THR A 14 -11.17 -14.11 32.27
N THR A 15 -9.97 -13.94 31.73
CA THR A 15 -9.63 -14.10 30.33
C THR A 15 -9.95 -15.52 29.88
N THR A 16 -10.71 -15.69 28.81
CA THR A 16 -10.71 -16.93 28.02
C THR A 16 -10.47 -16.59 26.56
N ASP A 17 -9.23 -16.88 26.19
CA ASP A 17 -8.71 -17.15 24.86
C ASP A 17 -9.41 -18.39 24.28
N THR A 18 -10.07 -18.25 23.13
CA THR A 18 -10.50 -19.40 22.32
C THR A 18 -10.22 -19.09 20.85
N LEU A 19 -9.03 -19.49 20.41
CA LEU A 19 -8.63 -19.65 19.02
C LEU A 19 -9.47 -20.78 18.39
N ASP A 20 -10.27 -20.44 17.38
CA ASP A 20 -10.97 -21.39 16.51
C ASP A 20 -10.04 -21.71 15.32
N ASP A 21 -9.28 -22.79 15.45
CA ASP A 21 -8.47 -23.39 14.37
C ASP A 21 -9.23 -24.61 13.84
N SER A 22 -10.05 -24.38 12.81
CA SER A 22 -10.75 -25.44 12.08
C SER A 22 -10.00 -25.80 10.80
N VAL A 23 -8.97 -26.64 10.94
CA VAL A 23 -8.37 -27.36 9.80
C VAL A 23 -9.18 -28.64 9.54
N SER A 24 -10.07 -28.56 8.55
CA SER A 24 -10.85 -29.71 8.09
C SER A 24 -9.99 -30.56 7.15
N ASN A 25 -9.43 -31.65 7.68
CA ASN A 25 -8.88 -32.74 6.87
C ASN A 25 -10.02 -33.45 6.14
N ALA A 26 -10.12 -33.23 4.82
CA ALA A 26 -10.99 -34.00 3.95
C ALA A 26 -10.23 -35.24 3.46
N ASP A 27 -10.59 -36.37 4.10
CA ASP A 27 -10.32 -37.74 3.68
C ASP A 27 -11.02 -38.02 2.34
N ALA A 28 -10.26 -38.42 1.33
CA ALA A 28 -10.78 -38.81 0.02
C ALA A 28 -10.08 -40.08 -0.45
N THR A 29 -10.70 -41.22 -0.16
CA THR A 29 -10.36 -42.56 -0.62
C THR A 29 -10.75 -42.72 -2.09
N PRO A 30 -9.84 -43.13 -3.01
CA PRO A 30 -10.24 -43.64 -4.30
C PRO A 30 -10.24 -45.18 -4.27
N GLU A 31 -11.43 -45.77 -4.39
CA GLU A 31 -11.62 -47.18 -4.73
C GLU A 31 -11.20 -47.42 -6.18
N ALA A 32 -10.20 -48.25 -6.40
CA ALA A 32 -9.88 -48.81 -7.71
C ALA A 32 -9.50 -50.29 -7.54
N GLU A 33 -10.45 -51.16 -7.91
CA GLU A 33 -10.28 -52.61 -8.02
C GLU A 33 -9.45 -52.92 -9.27
N VAL A 34 -8.32 -53.62 -9.10
CA VAL A 34 -7.58 -54.21 -10.23
C VAL A 34 -7.10 -55.62 -9.86
N ASN A 35 -7.51 -56.57 -10.70
CA ASN A 35 -7.28 -58.01 -10.59
C ASN A 35 -5.79 -58.41 -10.62
N GLY A 36 -5.50 -59.54 -9.99
CA GLY A 36 -4.16 -59.98 -9.60
C GLY A 36 -3.25 -60.53 -10.70
N VAL A 37 -1.97 -60.62 -10.34
CA VAL A 37 -1.01 -61.65 -10.79
C VAL A 37 0.02 -61.81 -9.66
N ASP A 38 0.13 -63.01 -9.10
CA ASP A 38 1.27 -63.46 -8.31
C ASP A 38 2.34 -63.98 -9.27
N PRO A 39 3.58 -63.46 -9.17
CA PRO A 39 4.70 -64.39 -9.12
C PRO A 39 5.71 -63.97 -8.06
N GLU A 40 5.84 -64.82 -7.04
CA GLU A 40 7.10 -65.19 -6.37
C GLU A 40 8.27 -64.22 -6.63
N ASN A 41 8.35 -63.15 -5.83
CA ASN A 41 9.53 -62.29 -5.76
C ASN A 41 10.21 -62.50 -4.40
N GLU A 42 11.19 -63.40 -4.39
CA GLU A 42 12.09 -63.59 -3.27
C GLU A 42 12.81 -62.28 -2.90
N GLY A 43 12.65 -61.89 -1.64
CA GLY A 43 13.64 -61.17 -0.82
C GLY A 43 14.44 -60.04 -1.49
N THR A 44 13.94 -58.81 -1.39
CA THR A 44 14.78 -57.68 -0.99
C THR A 44 13.89 -56.69 -0.23
N GLN A 45 14.01 -56.66 1.10
CA GLN A 45 13.65 -55.45 1.84
C GLN A 45 14.58 -54.35 1.31
N THR A 46 14.05 -53.52 0.41
CA THR A 46 14.69 -52.25 0.10
C THR A 46 14.33 -51.34 1.26
N ASP A 47 15.30 -51.07 2.12
CA ASP A 47 15.20 -49.98 3.08
C ASP A 47 14.77 -48.71 2.31
N PRO A 48 13.87 -47.88 2.86
CA PRO A 48 13.50 -46.62 2.23
C PRO A 48 14.77 -45.81 1.96
N PRO A 49 14.92 -45.19 0.77
CA PRO A 49 16.12 -44.43 0.45
C PRO A 49 16.35 -43.39 1.54
N GLU A 50 17.57 -43.39 2.11
CA GLU A 50 17.95 -42.36 3.07
C GLU A 50 17.72 -40.98 2.44
N PRO A 51 17.14 -40.01 3.17
CA PRO A 51 16.85 -38.71 2.60
C PRO A 51 18.15 -38.01 2.22
N ASP A 52 18.32 -37.75 0.91
CA ASP A 52 19.43 -36.94 0.39
C ASP A 52 19.47 -35.59 1.12
N SER A 53 20.47 -35.43 1.99
CA SER A 53 20.65 -34.22 2.80
C SER A 53 21.63 -33.27 2.13
N PHE A 54 21.16 -32.04 1.85
CA PHE A 54 22.00 -31.01 1.25
C PHE A 54 23.07 -30.49 2.22
N PRO A 55 24.28 -30.13 1.74
CA PRO A 55 25.29 -29.49 2.56
C PRO A 55 24.76 -28.21 3.20
N ARG A 56 25.11 -27.98 4.48
CA ARG A 56 24.65 -26.81 5.25
C ARG A 56 24.95 -25.48 4.55
N GLU A 57 26.16 -25.34 4.01
CA GLU A 57 26.60 -24.13 3.30
C GLU A 57 25.70 -23.81 2.10
N TYR A 58 25.26 -24.83 1.36
CA TYR A 58 24.37 -24.66 0.21
C TYR A 58 23.00 -24.13 0.63
N VAL A 59 22.43 -24.69 1.69
CA VAL A 59 21.12 -24.26 2.22
C VAL A 59 21.18 -22.85 2.80
N GLU A 60 22.25 -22.50 3.51
CA GLU A 60 22.46 -21.15 4.03
C GLU A 60 22.52 -20.12 2.90
N LYS A 61 23.31 -20.40 1.85
CA LYS A 61 23.35 -19.56 0.65
C LYS A 61 21.96 -19.39 0.02
N LEU A 62 21.20 -20.48 -0.10
CA LEU A 62 19.83 -20.43 -0.64
C LEU A 62 18.88 -19.60 0.24
N ARG A 63 19.01 -19.66 1.56
CA ARG A 63 18.22 -18.83 2.48
C ARG A 63 18.54 -17.35 2.33
N ASP A 64 19.81 -16.99 2.20
CA ASP A 64 20.26 -15.61 2.02
C ASP A 64 19.78 -15.04 0.68
N GLU A 65 19.87 -15.83 -0.39
CA GLU A 65 19.35 -15.46 -1.71
C GLU A 65 17.83 -15.25 -1.66
N ASN A 66 17.08 -16.20 -1.09
CA ASN A 66 15.64 -16.06 -0.92
C ASN A 66 15.25 -14.86 -0.04
N ALA A 67 15.99 -14.59 1.03
CA ALA A 67 15.77 -13.42 1.88
C ALA A 67 15.98 -12.12 1.09
N LYS A 68 16.97 -12.06 0.19
CA LYS A 68 17.17 -10.91 -0.72
C LYS A 68 16.01 -10.74 -1.68
N TYR A 69 15.52 -11.82 -2.30
CA TYR A 69 14.38 -11.76 -3.21
C TYR A 69 13.09 -11.30 -2.51
N ARG A 70 12.81 -11.82 -1.31
CA ARG A 70 11.66 -11.39 -0.51
C ARG A 70 11.73 -9.90 -0.16
N ARG A 71 12.91 -9.40 0.25
CA ARG A 71 13.09 -7.96 0.52
C ARG A 71 12.83 -7.10 -0.72
N ARG A 72 13.36 -7.52 -1.88
CA ARG A 72 13.16 -6.78 -3.13
C ARG A 72 11.71 -6.79 -3.60
N ALA A 73 11.04 -7.93 -3.50
CA ALA A 73 9.62 -8.05 -3.82
C ALA A 73 8.74 -7.22 -2.86
N GLY A 74 9.03 -7.23 -1.56
CA GLY A 74 8.28 -6.40 -0.59
C GLY A 74 8.47 -4.89 -0.81
N GLN A 75 9.53 -4.47 -1.49
CA GLN A 75 9.81 -3.07 -1.80
C GLN A 75 9.22 -2.61 -3.13
N SER A 76 8.85 -3.51 -4.06
CA SER A 76 8.39 -3.12 -5.39
C SER A 76 7.11 -2.30 -5.32
N ASP A 77 6.15 -2.71 -4.49
CA ASP A 77 4.83 -2.08 -4.43
C ASP A 77 4.93 -0.66 -3.85
N VAL A 78 5.78 -0.49 -2.82
CA VAL A 78 6.06 0.82 -2.23
C VAL A 78 6.74 1.74 -3.24
N LEU A 79 7.68 1.23 -4.04
CA LEU A 79 8.35 2.00 -5.08
C LEU A 79 7.41 2.37 -6.22
N ALA A 80 6.52 1.45 -6.62
CA ALA A 80 5.53 1.68 -7.67
C ALA A 80 4.53 2.77 -7.25
N GLN A 81 4.03 2.74 -6.01
CA GLN A 81 3.18 3.79 -5.48
C GLN A 81 3.89 5.14 -5.45
N ARG A 82 5.15 5.18 -4.97
CA ARG A 82 5.94 6.42 -4.96
C ARG A 82 6.16 6.98 -6.35
N LEU A 83 6.42 6.11 -7.33
CA LEU A 83 6.59 6.52 -8.73
C LEU A 83 5.29 7.10 -9.28
N HIS A 84 4.15 6.45 -9.04
CA HIS A 84 2.84 6.94 -9.45
C HIS A 84 2.53 8.33 -8.86
N THR A 85 2.78 8.53 -7.56
CA THR A 85 2.63 9.84 -6.91
C THR A 85 3.57 10.87 -7.52
N ALA A 86 4.82 10.50 -7.84
CA ALA A 86 5.79 11.41 -8.45
C ALA A 86 5.39 11.83 -9.88
N LEU A 87 4.90 10.88 -10.69
CA LEU A 87 4.39 11.18 -12.04
C LEU A 87 3.15 12.09 -11.97
N THR A 88 2.21 11.78 -11.07
CA THR A 88 1.01 12.59 -10.84
C THR A 88 1.39 14.00 -10.39
N ALA A 89 2.37 14.14 -9.49
CA ALA A 89 2.90 15.43 -9.05
C ALA A 89 3.58 16.20 -10.18
N ALA A 90 4.30 15.52 -11.07
CA ALA A 90 4.98 16.14 -12.21
C ALA A 90 3.99 16.77 -13.21
N THR A 91 2.76 16.24 -13.32
CA THR A 91 1.71 16.86 -14.14
C THR A 91 1.30 18.25 -13.61
N GLY A 92 1.42 18.48 -12.30
CA GLY A 92 1.05 19.75 -11.65
C GLY A 92 -0.44 20.10 -11.72
N ARG A 93 -1.31 19.15 -12.10
CA ARG A 93 -2.75 19.37 -12.31
C ARG A 93 -3.58 19.21 -11.05
N LEU A 94 -3.13 18.36 -10.12
CA LEU A 94 -3.78 18.10 -8.83
C LEU A 94 -3.15 18.94 -7.72
N GLN A 95 -3.94 19.30 -6.70
CA GLN A 95 -3.42 19.93 -5.47
C GLN A 95 -2.60 18.94 -4.64
N ASP A 96 -3.14 17.75 -4.43
CA ASP A 96 -2.45 16.65 -3.76
C ASP A 96 -2.31 15.47 -4.74
N PRO A 97 -1.08 15.03 -5.06
CA PRO A 97 -0.86 13.90 -5.95
C PRO A 97 -1.32 12.55 -5.36
N THR A 98 -1.64 12.48 -4.07
CA THR A 98 -2.16 11.28 -3.41
C THR A 98 -3.67 11.10 -3.55
N ASP A 99 -4.38 12.11 -4.08
CA ASP A 99 -5.83 12.04 -4.33
C ASP A 99 -6.21 11.08 -5.46
N LEU A 100 -5.26 10.77 -6.37
CA LEU A 100 -5.45 9.80 -7.44
C LEU A 100 -5.09 8.40 -6.92
N PRO A 101 -6.04 7.43 -6.90
CA PRO A 101 -5.73 6.06 -6.52
C PRO A 101 -4.64 5.44 -7.40
N TYR A 102 -3.81 4.59 -6.80
CA TYR A 102 -2.81 3.84 -7.55
C TYR A 102 -3.48 2.87 -8.53
N ASP A 103 -3.06 2.95 -9.79
CA ASP A 103 -3.35 1.96 -10.83
C ASP A 103 -2.02 1.65 -11.54
N ALA A 104 -1.73 0.37 -11.76
CA ALA A 104 -0.53 -0.06 -12.46
C ALA A 104 -0.53 0.43 -13.92
N ALA A 105 -1.69 0.56 -14.56
CA ALA A 105 -1.80 1.02 -15.93
C ALA A 105 -1.24 2.44 -16.13
N HIS A 106 -1.32 3.30 -15.10
CA HIS A 106 -0.79 4.66 -15.13
C HIS A 106 0.74 4.73 -15.20
N LEU A 107 1.46 3.66 -14.85
CA LEU A 107 2.92 3.61 -14.92
C LEU A 107 3.42 3.26 -16.32
N ASP A 108 2.66 2.43 -17.03
CA ASP A 108 3.03 1.94 -18.36
C ASP A 108 2.48 2.83 -19.48
N ASP A 109 1.32 3.46 -19.26
CA ASP A 109 0.65 4.33 -20.24
C ASP A 109 0.41 5.75 -19.69
N PRO A 110 1.17 6.76 -20.18
CA PRO A 110 0.95 8.15 -19.82
C PRO A 110 -0.42 8.70 -20.22
N GLU A 111 -1.01 8.22 -21.33
CA GLU A 111 -2.31 8.72 -21.78
C GLU A 111 -3.43 8.26 -20.83
N ALA A 112 -3.34 7.03 -20.33
CA ALA A 112 -4.25 6.51 -19.31
C ALA A 112 -4.19 7.34 -18.01
N LEU A 113 -2.99 7.76 -17.58
CA LEU A 113 -2.81 8.63 -16.43
C LEU A 113 -3.49 10.00 -16.65
N GLU A 114 -3.30 10.61 -17.81
CA GLU A 114 -3.90 11.91 -18.12
C GLU A 114 -5.43 11.84 -18.16
N GLN A 115 -5.99 10.80 -18.77
CA GLN A 115 -7.44 10.57 -18.81
C GLN A 115 -8.02 10.37 -17.41
N ALA A 116 -7.35 9.58 -16.55
CA ALA A 116 -7.78 9.38 -15.18
C ALA A 116 -7.78 10.69 -14.37
N ILE A 117 -6.79 11.55 -14.59
CA ILE A 117 -6.74 12.88 -13.99
C ILE A 117 -7.89 13.75 -14.51
N ASP A 118 -8.17 13.73 -15.82
CA ASP A 118 -9.27 14.50 -16.41
C ASP A 118 -10.63 14.09 -15.86
N ASP A 119 -10.89 12.78 -15.79
CA ASP A 119 -12.13 12.24 -15.23
C ASP A 119 -12.28 12.58 -13.74
N LEU A 120 -11.18 12.49 -12.97
CA LEU A 120 -11.17 12.88 -11.57
C LEU A 120 -11.47 14.37 -11.38
N LEU A 121 -10.87 15.24 -12.20
CA LEU A 121 -11.11 16.69 -12.12
C LEU A 121 -12.51 17.06 -12.58
N LYS A 122 -13.08 16.35 -13.56
CA LYS A 122 -14.47 16.53 -13.99
C LYS A 122 -15.45 16.16 -12.89
N ALA A 123 -15.19 15.07 -12.15
CA ALA A 123 -16.02 14.64 -11.03
C ALA A 123 -15.81 15.52 -9.78
N LYS A 124 -14.57 15.94 -9.52
CA LYS A 124 -14.14 16.66 -8.31
C LYS A 124 -13.29 17.88 -8.70
N PRO A 125 -13.93 18.97 -9.17
CA PRO A 125 -13.20 20.15 -9.65
C PRO A 125 -12.40 20.88 -8.56
N HIS A 126 -12.69 20.62 -7.28
CA HIS A 126 -11.98 21.22 -6.16
C HIS A 126 -10.58 20.65 -5.95
N LEU A 127 -10.27 19.46 -6.49
CA LEU A 127 -8.95 18.83 -6.41
C LEU A 127 -7.93 19.44 -7.39
N GLY A 128 -8.38 20.22 -8.38
CA GLY A 128 -7.51 20.87 -9.35
C GLY A 128 -6.59 21.89 -8.71
N ALA A 129 -5.34 21.95 -9.17
CA ALA A 129 -4.29 22.82 -8.64
C ALA A 129 -4.73 24.29 -8.56
N ARG A 130 -4.70 24.86 -7.36
CA ARG A 130 -4.99 26.28 -7.11
C ARG A 130 -3.68 27.01 -6.86
N ARG A 131 -3.07 27.53 -7.92
CA ARG A 131 -1.91 28.41 -7.81
C ARG A 131 -2.42 29.86 -7.85
N PRO A 132 -2.36 30.61 -6.74
CA PRO A 132 -2.63 32.04 -6.78
C PRO A 132 -1.65 32.66 -7.77
N THR A 133 -2.17 33.26 -8.83
CA THR A 133 -1.37 33.96 -9.83
C THR A 133 -1.65 35.45 -9.70
N GLY A 134 -0.61 36.26 -9.88
CA GLY A 134 -0.70 37.72 -9.78
C GLY A 134 -0.09 38.30 -8.49
N SER A 135 0.17 39.61 -8.53
CA SER A 135 0.65 40.35 -7.37
C SER A 135 -0.53 40.67 -6.45
N ILE A 136 -0.47 40.21 -5.21
CA ILE A 136 -1.46 40.51 -4.16
C ILE A 136 -1.33 41.95 -3.60
N GLY A 137 -0.45 42.77 -4.19
CA GLY A 137 -0.23 44.16 -3.76
C GLY A 137 0.47 44.31 -2.40
N GLN A 138 1.05 43.21 -1.90
CA GLN A 138 1.79 43.19 -0.64
C GLN A 138 3.29 43.11 -0.93
N GLY A 139 4.07 44.03 -0.36
CA GLY A 139 5.51 44.17 -0.59
C GLY A 139 5.87 45.34 -1.51
N GLN A 140 7.17 45.60 -1.64
CA GLN A 140 7.70 46.61 -2.56
C GLN A 140 7.30 46.26 -4.00
N THR A 141 6.39 47.03 -4.58
CA THR A 141 6.06 46.95 -6.00
C THR A 141 6.98 47.90 -6.78
N SER A 142 7.47 47.47 -7.94
CA SER A 142 8.33 48.29 -8.81
C SER A 142 7.57 49.44 -9.49
N THR A 143 6.24 49.40 -9.48
CA THR A 143 5.36 50.48 -9.94
C THR A 143 5.12 51.49 -8.82
N THR A 144 6.08 52.40 -8.66
CA THR A 144 5.85 53.64 -7.92
C THR A 144 5.06 54.59 -8.82
N ASN A 145 3.72 54.48 -8.83
CA ASN A 145 2.89 55.62 -9.20
C ASN A 145 3.01 56.63 -8.05
N MET A 146 4.15 57.32 -8.00
CA MET A 146 4.42 58.32 -6.99
C MET A 146 3.38 59.43 -7.20
N VAL A 147 2.44 59.52 -6.28
CA VAL A 147 1.48 60.63 -6.27
C VAL A 147 2.30 61.90 -6.01
N ASP A 148 2.59 62.65 -7.06
CA ASP A 148 3.36 63.88 -6.98
C ASP A 148 2.46 65.02 -6.48
N LEU A 149 2.67 65.39 -5.22
CA LEU A 149 1.94 66.47 -4.59
C LEU A 149 2.19 67.83 -5.27
N ALA A 150 3.38 68.04 -5.84
CA ALA A 150 3.69 69.26 -6.58
C ALA A 150 2.94 69.31 -7.92
N GLY A 151 2.74 68.16 -8.56
CA GLY A 151 1.87 68.00 -9.73
C GLY A 151 0.41 68.33 -9.43
N ILE A 152 -0.13 67.84 -8.30
CA ILE A 152 -1.52 68.10 -7.88
C ILE A 152 -1.74 69.58 -7.56
N LEU A 153 -0.81 70.23 -6.86
CA LEU A 153 -0.94 71.67 -6.55
C LEU A 153 -0.85 72.55 -7.79
N ARG A 154 -0.05 72.18 -8.78
CA ARG A 154 0.09 72.94 -10.03
C ARG A 154 -1.13 72.80 -10.95
N ALA A 155 -1.81 71.66 -10.91
CA ALA A 155 -3.02 71.43 -11.70
C ALA A 155 -4.25 72.20 -11.16
N ASN A 156 -4.23 72.60 -9.88
CA ASN A 156 -5.35 73.26 -9.20
C ASN A 156 -5.13 74.77 -8.97
N ALA A 157 -4.08 75.35 -9.55
CA ALA A 157 -3.72 76.77 -9.44
C ALA A 157 -4.12 77.57 -10.68
#